data_AF-A0A395JIY4-F1
#
_entry.id   AF-A0A395JIY4-F1
#
_cell.length_a   1.000
_cell.length_b   1.000
_cell.length_c   1.000
_cell.angle_alpha   90.00
_cell.angle_beta   90.00
_cell.angle_gamma   90.00
#
_symmetry.space_group_name_H-M   'P 1'
#
loop_
_entity.id
_entity.type
_entity.pdbx_description
1 polymer ?
#
loop_
_entity_poly.entity_id
_entity_poly.type
_entity_poly.pdbx_seq_one_letter_code
_entity_poly.pdbx_strand_id
1 'polypeptide(L)'
;MTQPRSTLVSPTDTPYYHCVSRCVRRAFLCGYDQHTETDYEHRRQWLEAKLQHVATVFSIKLCAYAVMSNHYHVVVHLRPDDAA
;
A
#
# COMPACT_ATOMS: atom_id res chain seq x y z
N MET A 1 -21.91 -5.53 -2.30
CA MET A 1 -21.45 -6.89 -1.97
C MET A 1 -19.94 -6.95 -2.12
N THR A 2 -19.23 -7.63 -1.22
CA THR A 2 -17.79 -7.91 -1.36
C THR A 2 -17.59 -9.04 -2.37
N GLN A 3 -16.72 -8.84 -3.35
CA GLN A 3 -16.37 -9.88 -4.32
C GLN A 3 -15.13 -10.68 -3.84
N PRO A 4 -15.02 -11.98 -4.20
CA PRO A 4 -13.82 -12.75 -3.95
C PRO A 4 -12.59 -12.10 -4.60
N ARG A 5 -11.42 -12.16 -3.94
CA ARG A 5 -10.19 -11.56 -4.51
C ARG A 5 -9.79 -12.19 -5.84
N SER A 6 -10.10 -13.47 -6.04
CA SER A 6 -9.88 -14.18 -7.30
C SER A 6 -10.67 -13.62 -8.48
N THR A 7 -11.74 -12.85 -8.24
CA THR A 7 -12.48 -12.16 -9.31
C THR A 7 -12.01 -10.72 -9.52
N LEU A 8 -11.14 -10.21 -8.63
CA LEU A 8 -10.59 -8.85 -8.69
C LEU A 8 -9.18 -8.80 -9.29
N VAL A 9 -8.50 -9.95 -9.33
CA VAL A 9 -7.10 -10.07 -9.76
C VAL A 9 -7.01 -11.20 -10.80
N SER A 10 -6.53 -10.85 -11.99
CA SER A 10 -6.33 -11.76 -13.12
C SER A 10 -4.88 -11.67 -13.61
N PRO A 11 -3.99 -12.56 -13.17
CA PRO A 11 -2.60 -12.58 -13.62
C PRO A 11 -2.44 -12.79 -15.13
N THR A 12 -3.43 -13.41 -15.78
CA THR A 12 -3.45 -13.64 -17.24
C THR A 12 -3.67 -12.36 -18.02
N ASP A 13 -4.44 -11.41 -17.48
CA ASP A 13 -4.73 -10.13 -18.16
C ASP A 13 -3.63 -9.11 -17.89
N THR A 14 -3.19 -9.01 -16.63
CA THR A 14 -2.08 -8.13 -16.24
C THR A 14 -1.43 -8.60 -14.95
N PRO A 15 -0.08 -8.60 -14.87
CA PRO A 15 0.62 -8.79 -13.61
C PRO A 15 0.73 -7.49 -12.81
N TYR A 16 0.37 -6.33 -13.37
CA TYR A 16 0.49 -5.01 -12.72
C TYR A 16 -0.81 -4.55 -12.07
N TYR A 17 -0.72 -4.10 -10.82
CA TYR A 17 -1.87 -3.59 -10.05
C TYR A 17 -1.54 -2.30 -9.32
N HIS A 18 -2.46 -1.35 -9.38
CA HIS A 18 -2.46 -0.14 -8.54
C HIS A 18 -3.37 -0.37 -7.34
N CYS A 19 -2.78 -0.46 -6.15
CA CYS A 19 -3.50 -0.65 -4.91
C CYS A 19 -3.46 0.64 -4.08
N VAL A 20 -4.59 0.94 -3.42
CA VAL A 20 -4.74 2.12 -2.59
C VAL A 20 -5.34 1.69 -1.26
N SER A 21 -4.79 2.22 -0.16
CA SER A 21 -5.39 2.05 1.17
C SER A 21 -5.45 3.39 1.87
N ARG A 22 -6.59 3.68 2.49
CA ARG A 22 -6.92 4.96 3.10
C ARG A 22 -7.42 4.78 4.53
N CYS A 23 -6.97 5.66 5.42
CA CYS A 23 -7.50 5.80 6.76
C CYS A 23 -8.96 6.29 6.72
N VAL A 24 -9.80 5.68 7.56
CA VAL A 24 -11.17 6.14 7.81
C VAL A 24 -11.23 7.00 9.07
N ARG A 25 -12.38 7.65 9.31
CA ARG A 25 -12.65 8.42 10.55
C ARG A 25 -11.60 9.49 10.86
N ARG A 26 -11.07 10.15 9.82
CA ARG A 26 -10.08 11.23 9.95
C ARG A 26 -8.78 10.80 10.65
N ALA A 27 -8.43 9.51 10.64
CA ALA A 27 -7.11 9.09 11.10
C ALA A 27 -6.00 9.48 10.11
N PHE A 28 -4.79 9.69 10.63
CA PHE A 28 -3.59 10.05 9.87
C PHE A 28 -2.56 8.92 9.96
N LEU A 29 -2.03 8.52 8.80
CA LEU A 29 -0.85 7.68 8.68
C LEU A 29 0.40 8.46 9.08
N CYS A 30 0.51 9.69 8.57
CA CYS A 30 1.61 10.63 8.79
C CYS A 30 1.13 12.07 8.52
N GLY A 31 2.03 13.04 8.64
CA GLY A 31 1.73 14.46 8.49
C GLY A 31 1.04 15.08 9.71
N TYR A 32 0.74 16.38 9.58
CA TYR A 32 0.17 17.20 10.65
C TYR A 32 -1.35 17.25 10.60
N ASP A 33 -2.02 16.92 11.70
CA ASP A 33 -3.46 17.13 11.87
C ASP A 33 -3.73 18.49 12.52
N GLN A 34 -4.25 19.43 11.73
CA GLN A 34 -4.57 20.79 12.17
C GLN A 34 -5.68 20.86 13.22
N HIS A 35 -6.50 19.81 13.39
CA HIS A 35 -7.59 19.85 14.36
C HIS A 35 -7.18 19.37 15.74
N THR A 36 -6.29 18.39 15.81
CA THR A 36 -5.72 17.89 17.07
C THR A 36 -4.35 18.49 17.38
N GLU A 37 -3.85 19.36 16.50
CA GLU A 37 -2.53 19.99 16.55
C GLU A 37 -1.37 18.97 16.70
N THR A 38 -1.58 17.75 16.20
CA THR A 38 -0.65 16.64 16.39
C THR A 38 0.11 16.31 15.11
N ASP A 39 1.43 16.15 15.21
CA ASP A 39 2.29 15.73 14.11
C ASP A 39 2.57 14.22 14.11
N TYR A 40 2.17 13.54 13.05
CA TYR A 40 2.41 12.12 12.82
C TYR A 40 3.50 11.85 11.77
N GLU A 41 4.20 12.87 11.27
CA GLU A 41 5.17 12.76 10.18
C GLU A 41 6.32 11.77 10.47
N HIS A 42 6.68 11.60 11.75
CA HIS A 42 7.64 10.60 12.22
C HIS A 42 7.33 9.16 11.77
N ARG A 43 6.09 8.86 11.38
CA ARG A 43 5.67 7.52 10.91
C ARG A 43 5.95 7.27 9.43
N ARG A 44 6.19 8.31 8.62
CA ARG A 44 6.33 8.17 7.16
C ARG A 44 7.45 7.21 6.79
N GLN A 45 8.65 7.44 7.34
CA GLN A 45 9.82 6.62 7.02
C GLN A 45 9.61 5.15 7.38
N TRP A 46 8.98 4.89 8.53
CA TRP A 46 8.63 3.52 8.94
C TRP A 46 7.68 2.86 7.93
N LEU A 47 6.65 3.59 7.46
CA LEU A 47 5.70 3.08 6.48
C LEU A 47 6.38 2.76 5.14
N GLU A 48 7.23 3.65 4.65
CA GLU A 48 7.97 3.44 3.39
C GLU A 48 8.92 2.24 3.48
N ALA A 49 9.69 2.12 4.57
CA ALA A 49 10.54 0.97 4.83
C ALA A 49 9.73 -0.33 4.93
N LYS A 50 8.54 -0.27 5.55
CA LYS A 50 7.65 -1.43 5.64
C LYS A 50 7.14 -1.85 4.27
N LEU A 51 6.77 -0.92 3.38
CA LEU A 51 6.33 -1.24 2.01
C LEU A 51 7.45 -1.98 1.24
N GLN A 52 8.69 -1.50 1.34
CA GLN A 52 9.84 -2.13 0.69
C GLN A 52 10.09 -3.54 1.26
N HIS A 53 10.11 -3.69 2.58
CA HIS A 53 10.33 -4.98 3.23
C HIS A 53 9.22 -5.99 2.92
N VAL A 54 7.96 -5.59 2.93
CA VAL A 54 6.83 -6.48 2.60
C VAL A 54 6.97 -7.01 1.17
N ALA A 55 7.47 -6.21 0.22
CA ALA A 55 7.72 -6.66 -1.14
C ALA A 55 8.85 -7.70 -1.26
N THR A 56 9.72 -7.84 -0.24
CA THR A 56 10.73 -8.93 -0.21
C THR A 56 10.18 -10.22 0.38
N VAL A 57 9.09 -10.15 1.14
CA VAL A 57 8.47 -11.31 1.82
C VAL A 57 7.39 -11.94 0.95
N PHE A 58 6.64 -11.13 0.22
CA PHE A 58 5.61 -11.62 -0.70
C PHE A 58 6.14 -11.71 -2.12
N SER A 59 5.55 -12.62 -2.92
CA SER A 59 5.85 -12.83 -4.34
C SER A 59 5.33 -11.68 -5.22
N ILE A 60 5.74 -10.46 -4.91
CA ILE A 60 5.41 -9.21 -5.59
C ILE A 60 6.67 -8.36 -5.76
N LYS A 61 6.67 -7.45 -6.73
CA LYS A 61 7.66 -6.39 -6.88
C LYS A 61 6.96 -5.06 -6.65
N LEU A 62 7.53 -4.19 -5.80
CA LEU A 62 7.06 -2.82 -5.63
C LEU A 62 7.67 -1.95 -6.73
N CYS A 63 6.87 -1.55 -7.72
CA CYS A 63 7.33 -0.75 -8.86
C CYS A 63 7.35 0.75 -8.54
N ALA A 64 6.33 1.23 -7.82
CA ALA A 64 6.24 2.61 -7.38
C ALA A 64 5.38 2.70 -6.12
N TYR A 65 5.58 3.75 -5.32
CA TYR A 65 4.71 4.06 -4.19
C TYR A 65 4.63 5.57 -3.97
N ALA A 66 3.55 6.01 -3.32
CA ALA A 66 3.39 7.36 -2.81
C ALA A 66 2.68 7.32 -1.46
N VAL A 67 3.23 8.01 -0.47
CA VAL A 67 2.65 8.10 0.88
C VAL A 67 2.09 9.50 1.10
N MET A 68 0.84 9.58 1.49
CA MET A 68 0.13 10.81 1.84
C MET A 68 -0.31 10.74 3.30
N SER A 69 -0.79 11.86 3.85
CA SER A 69 -1.11 11.95 5.27
C SER A 69 -2.16 10.93 5.75
N ASN A 70 -3.12 10.56 4.89
CA ASN A 70 -4.22 9.67 5.24
C ASN A 70 -4.40 8.47 4.30
N HIS A 71 -3.52 8.28 3.31
CA HIS A 71 -3.55 7.12 2.42
C HIS A 71 -2.19 6.90 1.76
N TYR A 72 -2.04 5.75 1.13
CA TYR A 72 -0.91 5.49 0.26
C TYR A 72 -1.37 4.81 -1.03
N HIS A 73 -0.56 4.98 -2.06
CA HIS A 73 -0.68 4.30 -3.34
C HIS A 73 0.53 3.39 -3.52
N VAL A 74 0.32 2.18 -4.02
CA VAL A 74 1.39 1.29 -4.46
C VAL A 74 1.07 0.74 -5.84
N VAL A 75 2.08 0.71 -6.70
CA VAL A 75 2.05 -0.04 -7.96
C VAL A 75 2.89 -1.28 -7.76
N VAL A 76 2.28 -2.44 -7.91
CA VAL A 76 2.94 -3.73 -7.71
C VAL A 76 2.88 -4.56 -8.99
N HIS A 77 3.87 -5.43 -9.15
CA HIS A 77 3.89 -6.48 -10.16
C HIS A 77 3.89 -7.85 -9.47
N LEU A 78 2.96 -8.71 -9.83
CA LEU A 78 2.87 -10.08 -9.30
C LEU A 78 4.02 -10.94 -9.83
N ARG A 79 4.65 -11.75 -8.98
CA ARG A 79 5.71 -12.69 -9.36
C ARG A 79 5.33 -14.10 -8.90
N PRO A 80 4.30 -14.74 -9.48
CA PRO A 80 3.81 -16.04 -9.01
C PRO A 80 4.89 -17.13 -9.05
N ASP A 81 5.88 -17.02 -9.92
CA ASP A 81 7.01 -17.95 -10.01
C ASP A 81 7.92 -17.93 -8.77
N ASP A 82 7.88 -16.85 -7.98
CA ASP A 82 8.61 -16.72 -6.71
C ASP A 82 7.82 -17.34 -5.53
N ALA A 83 6.61 -17.87 -5.74
CA ALA A 83 5.80 -18.50 -4.70
C ALA A 83 6.21 -19.98 -4.51
N ALA A 84 6.52 -20.36 -3.26
CA ALA A 84 6.86 -21.73 -2.87
C ALA A 84 5.64 -22.66 -2.82
#